data_AF-A0A8T5DPH0-F1
#
_entry.id   AF-A0A8T5DPH0-F1
#
_cell.length_a   1.000
_cell.length_b   1.000
_cell.length_c   1.000
_cell.angle_alpha   90.00
_cell.angle_beta   90.00
_cell.angle_gamma   90.00
#
_symmetry.space_group_name_H-M   'P 1'
#
loop_
_entity.id
_entity.type
_entity.pdbx_description
1 polymer ?
#
loop_
_entity_poly.entity_id
_entity_poly.type
_entity_poly.pdbx_seq_one_letter_code
_entity_poly.pdbx_strand_id
1 'polypeptide(L)'
;MVEPSRHYLEKIEYERGIRLPSCIFNHKGINTLDKFIKTKNPDLYSYFYKNFERYLDTEPFSILSSKLNEKRKISEEDIKFIKKLSLVFNIDPNLFFDYLGNVFYVTSIIDTLSSNKEIPKIIEISSLLYVFNVMIELSCDAIAQFLLTEIKNKNKDKKFTDFTRCFKDKEHPTIGKTIQTAKRLTFISNQEETMFYKNKLIRNKISHANLFFDEKSDKIYSTSGKEYKVEELNYAILLLKNFMFELLLNLNKGETDLLKSIKLKFNQLSSEFRRIGRAGPCKKRMNSYCFEWEKKK
;
A
#
# COMPACT_ATOMS: atom_id res chain seq x y z
N MET A 1 10.41 -28.41 19.23
CA MET A 1 9.74 -27.38 18.42
C MET A 1 10.23 -27.56 17.00
N VAL A 2 9.34 -27.92 16.08
CA VAL A 2 9.67 -28.09 14.65
C VAL A 2 9.63 -26.69 14.03
N GLU A 3 10.74 -26.22 13.46
CA GLU A 3 10.71 -25.00 12.65
C GLU A 3 9.65 -25.19 11.56
N PRO A 4 8.65 -24.30 11.44
CA PRO A 4 7.77 -24.35 10.28
C PRO A 4 8.66 -24.19 9.06
N SER A 5 8.53 -25.08 8.09
CA SER A 5 9.30 -25.03 6.84
C SER A 5 9.04 -23.70 6.16
N ARG A 6 9.88 -22.68 6.43
CA ARG A 6 9.78 -21.37 5.78
C ARG A 6 9.89 -21.62 4.28
N HIS A 7 8.90 -21.17 3.53
CA HIS A 7 8.95 -21.26 2.08
C HIS A 7 10.25 -20.61 1.58
N TYR A 8 10.87 -21.15 0.53
CA TYR A 8 12.15 -20.61 0.01
C TYR A 8 12.00 -19.14 -0.41
N LEU A 9 10.79 -18.78 -0.86
CA LEU A 9 10.33 -17.41 -1.07
C LEU A 9 10.51 -16.51 0.16
N GLU A 10 9.91 -16.85 1.32
CA GLU A 10 9.97 -16.04 2.54
C GLU A 10 11.41 -15.82 3.02
N LYS A 11 12.27 -16.85 2.84
CA LYS A 11 13.70 -16.74 3.12
C LYS A 11 14.39 -15.70 2.22
N ILE A 12 14.11 -15.72 0.92
CA ILE A 12 14.65 -14.74 -0.04
C ILE A 12 14.19 -13.32 0.33
N GLU A 13 12.91 -13.15 0.64
CA GLU A 13 12.37 -11.83 1.02
C GLU A 13 13.08 -11.26 2.25
N TYR A 14 13.22 -12.08 3.29
CA TYR A 14 13.84 -11.68 4.55
C TYR A 14 15.33 -11.36 4.40
N GLU A 15 16.11 -12.27 3.80
CA GLU A 15 17.57 -12.13 3.78
C GLU A 15 18.08 -11.12 2.76
N ARG A 16 17.30 -10.83 1.71
CA ARG A 16 17.72 -10.00 0.59
C ARG A 16 16.92 -8.72 0.43
N GLY A 17 15.87 -8.54 1.22
CA GLY A 17 14.98 -7.39 1.10
C GLY A 17 14.27 -7.32 -0.26
N ILE A 18 14.18 -8.44 -0.99
CA ILE A 18 13.45 -8.54 -2.25
C ILE A 18 12.01 -8.86 -1.88
N ARG A 19 11.11 -7.88 -1.88
CA ARG A 19 9.69 -8.17 -1.71
C ARG A 19 9.15 -8.80 -2.99
N LEU A 20 8.59 -9.99 -2.86
CA LEU A 20 7.80 -10.62 -3.89
C LEU A 20 6.35 -10.29 -3.56
N PRO A 21 5.48 -10.02 -4.55
CA PRO A 21 4.08 -9.81 -4.29
C PRO A 21 3.41 -11.18 -4.02
N SER A 22 3.87 -11.90 -2.99
CA SER A 22 3.33 -13.20 -2.58
C SER A 22 1.86 -13.08 -2.17
N CYS A 23 1.49 -11.93 -1.60
CA CYS A 23 0.14 -11.59 -1.16
C CYS A 23 -0.93 -11.58 -2.26
N ILE A 24 -0.56 -11.49 -3.55
CA ILE A 24 -1.53 -11.53 -4.66
C ILE A 24 -1.69 -12.93 -5.26
N PHE A 25 -0.79 -13.86 -4.93
CA PHE A 25 -0.84 -15.22 -5.44
C PHE A 25 -1.66 -16.10 -4.51
N ASN A 26 -2.52 -16.94 -5.09
CA ASN A 26 -3.18 -18.01 -4.37
C ASN A 26 -2.15 -19.09 -3.95
N HIS A 27 -2.54 -20.00 -3.06
CA HIS A 27 -1.66 -21.05 -2.54
C HIS A 27 -1.00 -21.90 -3.64
N LYS A 28 -1.70 -22.16 -4.75
CA LYS A 28 -1.13 -22.87 -5.91
C LYS A 28 -0.05 -22.03 -6.60
N GLY A 29 -0.28 -20.73 -6.75
CA GLY A 29 0.67 -19.77 -7.29
C GLY A 29 1.96 -19.71 -6.47
N ILE A 30 1.85 -19.52 -5.16
CA ILE A 30 3.00 -19.48 -4.24
C ILE A 30 3.83 -20.77 -4.35
N ASN A 31 3.20 -21.93 -4.26
CA ASN A 31 3.91 -23.22 -4.33
C ASN A 31 4.56 -23.46 -5.71
N THR A 32 3.92 -23.02 -6.78
CA THR A 32 4.47 -23.14 -8.14
C THR A 32 5.69 -22.23 -8.30
N LEU A 33 5.58 -20.99 -7.84
CA LEU A 33 6.68 -20.02 -7.88
C LEU A 33 7.86 -20.49 -7.01
N ASP A 34 7.61 -21.02 -5.81
CA ASP A 34 8.63 -21.59 -4.92
C ASP A 34 9.41 -22.73 -5.60
N LYS A 35 8.70 -23.64 -6.27
CA LYS A 35 9.30 -24.73 -7.05
C LYS A 35 10.13 -24.19 -8.21
N PHE A 36 9.58 -23.25 -8.98
CA PHE A 36 10.27 -22.70 -10.15
C PHE A 36 11.51 -21.90 -9.77
N ILE A 37 11.46 -21.16 -8.65
CA ILE A 37 12.61 -20.42 -8.15
C ILE A 37 13.81 -21.35 -7.90
N LYS A 38 13.59 -22.52 -7.32
CA LYS A 38 14.64 -23.51 -7.06
C LYS A 38 15.27 -24.08 -8.33
N THR A 39 14.54 -24.14 -9.44
CA THR A 39 15.07 -24.68 -10.72
C THR A 39 16.04 -23.74 -11.43
N LYS A 40 16.01 -22.44 -11.11
CA LYS A 40 16.78 -21.39 -11.80
C LYS A 40 16.55 -21.39 -13.32
N ASN A 41 15.37 -21.83 -13.76
CA ASN A 41 15.03 -21.90 -15.18
C ASN A 41 14.18 -20.68 -15.59
N PRO A 42 14.71 -19.77 -16.42
CA PRO A 42 14.00 -18.57 -16.83
C PRO A 42 12.72 -18.87 -17.62
N ASP A 43 12.67 -19.98 -18.35
CA ASP A 43 11.49 -20.36 -19.12
C ASP A 43 10.31 -20.73 -18.21
N LEU A 44 10.57 -21.25 -17.00
CA LEU A 44 9.54 -21.56 -16.02
C LEU A 44 8.96 -20.29 -15.39
N TYR A 45 9.77 -19.26 -15.12
CA TYR A 45 9.23 -17.96 -14.70
C TYR A 45 8.42 -17.32 -15.81
N SER A 46 8.92 -17.37 -17.05
CA SER A 46 8.18 -16.87 -18.23
C SER A 46 6.81 -17.54 -18.35
N TYR A 47 6.76 -18.87 -18.20
CA TYR A 47 5.52 -19.63 -18.20
C TYR A 47 4.60 -19.25 -17.04
N PHE A 48 5.14 -19.08 -15.82
CA PHE A 48 4.37 -18.68 -14.64
C PHE A 48 3.66 -17.34 -14.88
N TYR A 49 4.40 -16.29 -15.25
CA TYR A 49 3.82 -14.97 -15.48
C TYR A 49 2.92 -14.90 -16.72
N LYS A 50 3.15 -15.73 -17.74
CA LYS A 50 2.24 -15.82 -18.90
C LYS A 50 0.88 -16.40 -18.52
N ASN A 51 0.85 -17.32 -17.57
CA ASN A 51 -0.36 -18.05 -17.13
C ASN A 51 -0.82 -17.60 -15.74
N PHE A 52 -0.52 -16.36 -15.37
CA PHE A 52 -0.71 -15.83 -14.03
C PHE A 52 -2.16 -15.92 -13.53
N GLU A 53 -3.15 -15.88 -14.41
CA GLU A 53 -4.58 -15.94 -14.08
C GLU A 53 -4.92 -17.22 -13.30
N ARG A 54 -4.14 -18.31 -13.48
CA ARG A 54 -4.29 -19.57 -12.73
C ARG A 54 -3.71 -19.52 -11.31
N TYR A 55 -2.94 -18.49 -11.01
CA TYR A 55 -2.10 -18.36 -9.83
C TYR A 55 -2.45 -17.14 -8.97
N LEU A 56 -3.29 -16.23 -9.47
CA LEU A 56 -3.79 -15.09 -8.71
C LEU A 56 -5.12 -15.40 -8.05
N ASP A 57 -5.37 -14.69 -6.95
CA ASP A 57 -6.73 -14.42 -6.51
C ASP A 57 -7.24 -13.19 -7.26
N THR A 58 -8.24 -13.36 -8.12
CA THR A 58 -8.77 -12.27 -8.97
C THR A 58 -9.85 -11.43 -8.29
N GLU A 59 -10.41 -11.92 -7.18
CA GLU A 59 -11.51 -11.25 -6.49
C GLU A 59 -11.11 -9.85 -5.98
N PRO A 60 -9.98 -9.66 -5.27
CA PRO A 60 -9.57 -8.35 -4.77
C PRO A 60 -9.48 -7.28 -5.87
N PHE A 61 -8.94 -7.66 -7.03
CA PHE A 61 -8.79 -6.75 -8.16
C PHE A 61 -10.14 -6.38 -8.78
N SER A 62 -11.07 -7.33 -8.85
CA SER A 62 -12.41 -7.11 -9.41
C SER A 62 -13.21 -6.16 -8.51
N ILE A 63 -13.18 -6.39 -7.19
CA ILE A 63 -13.82 -5.54 -6.19
C ILE A 63 -13.26 -4.12 -6.30
N LEU A 64 -11.94 -3.95 -6.24
CA LEU A 64 -11.33 -2.63 -6.28
C LEU A 64 -11.51 -1.92 -7.64
N SER A 65 -11.51 -2.65 -8.75
CA SER A 65 -11.77 -2.06 -10.08
C SER A 65 -13.19 -1.46 -10.14
N SER A 66 -14.18 -2.12 -9.54
CA SER A 66 -15.54 -1.58 -9.44
C SER A 66 -15.56 -0.25 -8.67
N LYS A 67 -14.89 -0.20 -7.50
CA LYS A 67 -14.81 1.01 -6.66
C LYS A 67 -14.02 2.14 -7.34
N LEU A 68 -12.99 1.81 -8.12
CA LEU A 68 -12.19 2.78 -8.87
C LEU A 68 -13.00 3.51 -9.95
N ASN A 69 -14.04 2.88 -10.50
CA ASN A 69 -14.95 3.50 -11.46
C ASN A 69 -15.98 4.44 -10.83
N GLU A 70 -16.16 4.42 -9.50
CA GLU A 70 -17.10 5.31 -8.82
C GLU A 70 -16.63 6.77 -8.85
N LYS A 71 -17.57 7.71 -9.00
CA LYS A 71 -17.27 9.14 -8.97
C LYS A 71 -16.95 9.57 -7.54
N ARG A 72 -15.71 10.02 -7.32
CA ARG A 72 -15.23 10.47 -6.00
C ARG A 72 -15.23 12.00 -5.89
N LYS A 73 -15.53 12.51 -4.69
CA LYS A 73 -15.29 13.90 -4.31
C LYS A 73 -13.98 13.97 -3.54
N ILE A 74 -13.02 14.69 -4.09
CA ILE A 74 -11.71 14.94 -3.50
C ILE A 74 -11.38 16.43 -3.64
N SER A 75 -10.65 16.99 -2.69
CA SER A 75 -10.30 18.42 -2.74
C SER A 75 -9.32 18.71 -3.88
N GLU A 76 -9.34 19.93 -4.41
CA GLU A 76 -8.39 20.33 -5.46
C GLU A 76 -6.94 20.22 -4.99
N GLU A 77 -6.68 20.57 -3.73
CA GLU A 77 -5.36 20.47 -3.13
C GLU A 77 -4.88 19.01 -3.04
N ASP A 78 -5.77 18.08 -2.64
CA ASP A 78 -5.44 16.65 -2.61
C ASP A 78 -5.19 16.11 -4.03
N ILE A 79 -5.97 16.54 -5.05
CA ILE A 79 -5.70 16.18 -6.46
C ILE A 79 -4.33 16.69 -6.89
N LYS A 80 -4.01 17.97 -6.62
CA LYS A 80 -2.71 18.57 -6.95
C LYS A 80 -1.57 17.82 -6.26
N PHE A 81 -1.77 17.45 -5.00
CA PHE A 81 -0.81 16.68 -4.23
C PHE A 81 -0.56 15.31 -4.85
N ILE A 82 -1.61 14.53 -5.11
CA ILE A 82 -1.54 13.20 -5.73
C ILE A 82 -0.87 13.27 -7.11
N LYS A 83 -1.21 14.26 -7.94
CA LYS A 83 -0.59 14.47 -9.25
C LYS A 83 0.91 14.76 -9.14
N LYS A 84 1.37 15.47 -8.12
CA LYS A 84 2.81 15.68 -7.91
C LYS A 84 3.51 14.42 -7.44
N LEU A 85 2.85 13.60 -6.62
CA LEU A 85 3.38 12.28 -6.22
C LEU A 85 3.59 11.37 -7.43
N SER A 86 2.65 11.35 -8.39
CA SER A 86 2.76 10.51 -9.59
C SER A 86 3.85 10.93 -10.57
N LEU A 87 4.40 12.14 -10.44
CA LEU A 87 5.55 12.62 -11.22
C LEU A 87 6.90 12.22 -10.63
N VAL A 88 6.94 11.62 -9.44
CA VAL A 88 8.19 11.13 -8.85
C VAL A 88 8.65 9.90 -9.62
N PHE A 89 9.86 9.94 -10.16
CA PHE A 89 10.46 8.83 -10.90
C PHE A 89 11.20 7.86 -9.96
N ASN A 90 11.41 6.62 -10.42
CA ASN A 90 12.14 5.56 -9.71
C ASN A 90 11.52 5.14 -8.37
N ILE A 91 10.20 5.19 -8.27
CA ILE A 91 9.46 4.64 -7.14
C ILE A 91 9.63 3.11 -7.12
N ASP A 92 9.72 2.54 -5.92
CA ASP A 92 9.73 1.09 -5.71
C ASP A 92 8.51 0.45 -6.41
N PRO A 93 8.71 -0.47 -7.36
CA PRO A 93 7.62 -1.18 -8.03
C PRO A 93 6.65 -1.90 -7.08
N ASN A 94 7.12 -2.28 -5.88
CA ASN A 94 6.30 -2.93 -4.86
C ASN A 94 5.31 -1.98 -4.19
N LEU A 95 5.57 -0.68 -4.19
CA LEU A 95 4.68 0.30 -3.57
C LEU A 95 3.25 0.20 -4.10
N PHE A 96 3.10 -0.08 -5.41
CA PHE A 96 1.79 -0.30 -6.01
C PHE A 96 1.05 -1.49 -5.38
N PHE A 97 1.71 -2.63 -5.23
CA PHE A 97 1.09 -3.84 -4.70
C PHE A 97 0.83 -3.74 -3.20
N ASP A 98 1.78 -3.19 -2.44
CA ASP A 98 1.63 -2.94 -1.01
C ASP A 98 0.44 -2.01 -0.77
N TYR A 99 0.35 -0.92 -1.52
CA TYR A 99 -0.74 0.05 -1.40
C TYR A 99 -2.09 -0.52 -1.86
N LEU A 100 -2.10 -1.33 -2.92
CA LEU A 100 -3.29 -2.03 -3.39
C LEU A 100 -3.85 -2.98 -2.32
N GLY A 101 -2.97 -3.79 -1.70
CA GLY A 101 -3.36 -4.69 -0.61
C GLY A 101 -3.95 -3.93 0.58
N ASN A 102 -3.35 -2.80 0.93
CA ASN A 102 -3.85 -1.91 1.99
C ASN A 102 -5.24 -1.36 1.68
N VAL A 103 -5.47 -0.88 0.45
CA VAL A 103 -6.79 -0.39 0.01
C VAL A 103 -7.83 -1.51 0.02
N PHE A 104 -7.45 -2.72 -0.42
CA PHE A 104 -8.33 -3.88 -0.37
C PHE A 104 -8.74 -4.22 1.06
N TYR A 105 -7.75 -4.38 1.96
CA TYR A 105 -7.98 -4.71 3.37
C TYR A 105 -8.94 -3.74 4.05
N VAL A 106 -8.68 -2.43 3.94
CA VAL A 106 -9.53 -1.38 4.50
C VAL A 106 -10.94 -1.44 3.92
N THR A 107 -11.05 -1.58 2.59
CA THR A 107 -12.35 -1.62 1.90
C THR A 107 -13.17 -2.83 2.35
N SER A 108 -12.54 -4.01 2.44
CA SER A 108 -13.20 -5.23 2.89
C SER A 108 -13.72 -5.11 4.33
N ILE A 109 -12.97 -4.47 5.24
CA ILE A 109 -13.45 -4.23 6.60
C ILE A 109 -14.66 -3.29 6.58
N ILE A 110 -14.56 -2.14 5.90
CA ILE A 110 -15.66 -1.16 5.85
C ILE A 110 -16.93 -1.78 5.24
N ASP A 111 -16.79 -2.52 4.13
CA ASP A 111 -17.91 -3.15 3.44
C ASP A 111 -18.52 -4.27 4.31
N THR A 112 -17.70 -5.03 5.07
CA THR A 112 -18.18 -6.02 6.05
C THR A 112 -18.98 -5.37 7.18
N LEU A 113 -18.45 -4.30 7.77
CA LEU A 113 -19.12 -3.55 8.83
C LEU A 113 -20.45 -2.96 8.35
N SER A 114 -20.49 -2.44 7.11
CA SER A 114 -21.68 -1.79 6.55
C SER A 114 -22.76 -2.77 6.10
N SER A 115 -22.39 -4.00 5.74
CA SER A 115 -23.33 -5.01 5.22
C SER A 115 -23.88 -5.94 6.29
N ASN A 116 -23.16 -6.13 7.41
CA ASN A 116 -23.57 -7.03 8.47
C ASN A 116 -24.37 -6.29 9.56
N LYS A 117 -25.70 -6.41 9.50
CA LYS A 117 -26.64 -5.79 10.45
C LYS A 117 -26.62 -6.40 11.86
N GLU A 118 -25.97 -7.54 12.05
CA GLU A 118 -25.90 -8.22 13.35
C GLU A 118 -24.78 -7.67 14.23
N ILE A 119 -23.88 -6.85 13.68
CA ILE A 119 -22.77 -6.27 14.44
C ILE A 119 -23.31 -5.18 15.38
N PRO A 120 -23.07 -5.27 16.70
CA PRO A 120 -23.43 -4.22 17.63
C PRO A 120 -22.78 -2.89 17.26
N LYS A 121 -23.53 -1.78 17.36
CA LYS A 121 -23.09 -0.44 16.95
C LYS A 121 -21.79 -0.02 17.64
N ILE A 122 -21.59 -0.38 18.91
CA ILE A 122 -20.35 -0.11 19.62
C ILE A 122 -19.13 -0.80 18.98
N ILE A 123 -19.29 -2.02 18.47
CA ILE A 123 -18.24 -2.77 17.77
C ILE A 123 -18.00 -2.14 16.39
N GLU A 124 -19.07 -1.76 15.69
CA GLU A 124 -18.99 -1.07 14.41
C GLU A 124 -18.18 0.24 14.52
N ILE A 125 -18.58 1.15 15.42
CA ILE A 125 -17.91 2.45 15.60
C ILE A 125 -16.48 2.26 16.10
N SER A 126 -16.22 1.36 17.04
CA SER A 126 -14.86 1.07 17.52
C SER A 126 -13.96 0.55 16.40
N SER A 127 -14.50 -0.30 15.53
CA SER A 127 -13.80 -0.82 14.36
C SER A 127 -13.54 0.28 13.33
N LEU A 128 -14.50 1.17 13.09
CA LEU A 128 -14.32 2.32 12.18
C LEU A 128 -13.26 3.30 12.69
N LEU A 129 -13.19 3.55 14.01
CA LEU A 129 -12.12 4.35 14.61
C LEU A 129 -10.75 3.72 14.39
N TYR A 130 -10.64 2.41 14.59
CA TYR A 130 -9.41 1.65 14.32
C TYR A 130 -9.03 1.71 12.83
N VAL A 131 -9.97 1.41 11.94
CA VAL A 131 -9.75 1.46 10.49
C VAL A 131 -9.33 2.85 10.03
N PHE A 132 -9.92 3.91 10.57
CA PHE A 132 -9.51 5.27 10.26
C PHE A 132 -8.04 5.53 10.62
N ASN A 133 -7.57 5.06 11.78
CA ASN A 133 -6.15 5.19 12.14
C ASN A 133 -5.25 4.42 11.16
N VAL A 134 -5.62 3.17 10.86
CA VAL A 134 -4.90 2.31 9.91
C VAL A 134 -4.81 2.98 8.53
N MET A 135 -5.91 3.51 8.01
CA MET A 135 -5.92 4.22 6.73
C MET A 135 -4.94 5.41 6.70
N ILE A 136 -4.85 6.15 7.80
CA ILE A 136 -3.92 7.29 7.92
C ILE A 136 -2.48 6.80 7.87
N GLU A 137 -2.14 5.80 8.66
CA GLU A 137 -0.79 5.24 8.74
C GLU A 137 -0.34 4.69 7.38
N LEU A 138 -1.18 3.86 6.75
CA LEU A 138 -0.88 3.25 5.45
C LEU A 138 -0.75 4.30 4.33
N SER A 139 -1.60 5.33 4.34
CA SER A 139 -1.48 6.46 3.40
C SER A 139 -0.20 7.26 3.64
N CYS A 140 0.15 7.52 4.90
CA CYS A 140 1.34 8.26 5.27
C CYS A 140 2.61 7.53 4.89
N ASP A 141 2.67 6.22 5.11
CA ASP A 141 3.83 5.41 4.75
C ASP A 141 4.05 5.44 3.24
N ALA A 142 3.00 5.22 2.45
CA ALA A 142 3.08 5.27 1.00
C ALA A 142 3.58 6.63 0.50
N ILE A 143 2.97 7.73 0.96
CA ILE A 143 3.41 9.09 0.64
C ILE A 143 4.87 9.30 1.04
N ALA A 144 5.27 8.83 2.21
CA ALA A 144 6.62 9.03 2.71
C ALA A 144 7.67 8.37 1.80
N GLN A 145 7.37 7.23 1.19
CA GLN A 145 8.23 6.59 0.19
C GLN A 145 8.42 7.46 -1.07
N PHE A 146 7.35 8.10 -1.56
CA PHE A 146 7.46 9.07 -2.67
C PHE A 146 8.35 10.25 -2.29
N LEU A 147 8.14 10.84 -1.11
CA LEU A 147 8.92 12.00 -0.66
C LEU A 147 10.40 11.63 -0.46
N LEU A 148 10.68 10.45 0.10
CA LEU A 148 12.05 9.95 0.25
C LEU A 148 12.74 9.80 -1.11
N THR A 149 12.04 9.20 -2.08
CA THR A 149 12.53 9.01 -3.44
C THR A 149 12.84 10.36 -4.09
N GLU A 150 11.94 11.33 -3.95
CA GLU A 150 12.13 12.68 -4.47
C GLU A 150 13.32 13.40 -3.82
N ILE A 151 13.50 13.27 -2.50
CA ILE A 151 14.64 13.83 -1.76
C ILE A 151 15.96 13.26 -2.30
N LYS A 152 16.02 11.93 -2.49
CA LYS A 152 17.21 11.25 -3.03
C LYS A 152 17.49 11.67 -4.47
N ASN A 153 16.47 11.66 -5.34
CA ASN A 153 16.59 12.09 -6.74
C ASN A 153 17.12 13.52 -6.86
N LYS A 154 16.74 14.41 -5.93
CA LYS A 154 17.19 15.81 -5.89
C LYS A 154 18.45 16.04 -5.04
N ASN A 155 19.09 14.98 -4.52
CA ASN A 155 20.26 15.06 -3.62
C ASN A 155 20.05 16.01 -2.42
N LYS A 156 18.84 15.98 -1.83
CA LYS A 156 18.43 16.87 -0.74
C LYS A 156 18.52 16.25 0.66
N ASP A 157 19.14 15.07 0.83
CA ASP A 157 19.19 14.34 2.10
C ASP A 157 19.59 15.20 3.29
N LYS A 158 20.63 16.03 3.14
CA LYS A 158 21.12 16.94 4.20
C LYS A 158 20.10 18.01 4.63
N LYS A 159 19.14 18.38 3.78
CA LYS A 159 18.09 19.36 4.08
C LYS A 159 16.89 18.73 4.79
N PHE A 160 16.77 17.41 4.72
CA PHE A 160 15.66 16.62 5.24
C PHE A 160 16.14 15.50 6.18
N THR A 161 17.23 15.73 6.91
CA THR A 161 17.88 14.73 7.76
C THR A 161 16.93 14.06 8.75
N ASP A 162 16.05 14.83 9.39
CA ASP A 162 15.08 14.29 10.37
C ASP A 162 14.03 13.36 9.75
N PHE A 163 13.74 13.54 8.47
CA PHE A 163 12.82 12.70 7.70
C PHE A 163 13.55 11.47 7.13
N THR A 164 14.73 11.67 6.55
CA THR A 164 15.52 10.56 5.98
C THR A 164 16.06 9.61 7.05
N ARG A 165 16.30 10.10 8.28
CA ARG A 165 16.73 9.29 9.42
C ARG A 165 15.69 8.24 9.82
N CYS A 166 14.39 8.54 9.78
CA CYS A 166 13.33 7.56 10.09
C CYS A 166 13.53 6.26 9.30
N PHE A 167 13.82 6.36 8.00
CA PHE A 167 14.04 5.17 7.16
C PHE A 167 15.36 4.43 7.46
N LYS A 168 16.41 5.14 7.90
CA LYS A 168 17.67 4.50 8.31
C LYS A 168 17.49 3.71 9.61
N ASP A 169 16.67 4.23 10.51
CA ASP A 169 16.40 3.64 11.82
C ASP A 169 15.25 2.63 11.78
N LYS A 170 14.70 2.36 10.59
CA LYS A 170 13.53 1.49 10.35
C LYS A 170 12.26 1.96 11.10
N GLU A 171 12.13 3.26 11.28
CA GLU A 171 10.95 3.93 11.81
C GLU A 171 10.08 4.50 10.68
N HIS A 172 8.77 4.57 10.92
CA HIS A 172 7.84 5.25 10.02
C HIS A 172 7.73 6.74 10.41
N PRO A 173 7.87 7.68 9.45
CA PRO A 173 7.69 9.09 9.75
C PRO A 173 6.22 9.38 10.11
N THR A 174 6.01 10.14 11.19
CA THR A 174 4.67 10.55 11.61
C THR A 174 4.00 11.39 10.52
N ILE A 175 2.66 11.38 10.49
CA ILE A 175 1.88 12.21 9.56
C ILE A 175 2.29 13.68 9.56
N GLY A 176 2.57 14.25 10.74
CA GLY A 176 3.02 15.64 10.87
C GLY A 176 4.33 15.86 10.13
N LYS A 177 5.30 14.95 10.30
CA LYS A 177 6.59 14.99 9.62
C LYS A 177 6.45 14.80 8.11
N THR A 178 5.59 13.88 7.67
CA THR A 178 5.30 13.62 6.25
C THR A 178 4.68 14.82 5.56
N ILE A 179 3.64 15.44 6.14
CA ILE A 179 2.97 16.61 5.56
C ILE A 179 3.87 17.85 5.58
N GLN A 180 4.64 18.07 6.65
CA GLN A 180 5.62 19.15 6.69
C GLN A 180 6.70 18.98 5.61
N THR A 181 7.16 17.74 5.39
CA THR A 181 8.12 17.40 4.34
C THR A 181 7.53 17.65 2.94
N ALA A 182 6.30 17.19 2.70
CA ALA A 182 5.57 17.45 1.45
C ALA A 182 5.41 18.95 1.17
N LYS A 183 5.06 19.75 2.19
CA LYS A 183 4.98 21.21 2.08
C LYS A 183 6.33 21.83 1.73
N ARG A 184 7.40 21.45 2.43
CA ARG A 184 8.78 21.93 2.17
C ARG A 184 9.31 21.53 0.79
N LEU A 185 8.82 20.42 0.23
CA LEU A 185 9.11 19.99 -1.13
C LEU A 185 8.19 20.62 -2.19
N THR A 186 7.28 21.52 -1.77
CA THR A 186 6.25 22.19 -2.59
C THR A 186 5.24 21.25 -3.23
N PHE A 187 5.03 20.06 -2.65
CA PHE A 187 3.98 19.13 -3.07
C PHE A 187 2.60 19.65 -2.67
N ILE A 188 2.53 20.26 -1.48
CA ILE A 188 1.32 20.87 -0.92
C ILE A 188 1.54 22.39 -0.86
N SER A 189 0.62 23.15 -1.45
CA SER A 189 0.49 24.60 -1.36
C SER A 189 -0.27 25.03 -0.11
N ASN A 190 -1.42 24.41 0.16
CA ASN A 190 -2.28 24.73 1.30
C ASN A 190 -2.55 23.49 2.14
N GLN A 191 -1.78 23.30 3.22
CA GLN A 191 -1.95 22.14 4.09
C GLN A 191 -3.37 22.03 4.68
N GLU A 192 -4.04 23.16 4.92
CA GLU A 192 -5.34 23.19 5.61
C GLU A 192 -6.47 22.62 4.75
N GLU A 193 -6.28 22.61 3.44
CA GLU A 193 -7.24 22.06 2.48
C GLU A 193 -7.09 20.55 2.27
N THR A 194 -5.96 19.98 2.67
CA THR A 194 -5.71 18.54 2.56
C THR A 194 -6.59 17.76 3.53
N MET A 195 -7.02 16.56 3.14
CA MET A 195 -7.82 15.70 4.01
C MET A 195 -7.08 15.34 5.32
N PHE A 196 -5.75 15.34 5.31
CA PHE A 196 -4.91 15.06 6.48
C PHE A 196 -5.00 16.16 7.55
N TYR A 197 -5.30 17.40 7.15
CA TYR A 197 -5.45 18.52 8.08
C TYR A 197 -6.92 18.82 8.41
N LYS A 198 -7.84 18.68 7.44
CA LYS A 198 -9.28 18.81 7.68
C LYS A 198 -9.77 17.89 8.81
N ASN A 199 -9.17 16.70 8.92
CA ASN A 199 -9.50 15.72 9.95
C ASN A 199 -8.52 15.72 11.14
N LYS A 200 -7.67 16.76 11.29
CA LYS A 200 -6.60 16.83 12.31
C LYS A 200 -7.11 16.59 13.73
N LEU A 201 -8.30 17.09 14.06
CA LEU A 201 -8.89 16.97 15.39
C LEU A 201 -9.26 15.51 15.72
N ILE A 202 -10.01 14.85 14.85
CA ILE A 202 -10.40 13.44 15.00
C ILE A 202 -9.14 12.55 14.97
N ARG A 203 -8.24 12.80 14.02
CA ARG A 203 -6.96 12.08 13.90
C ARG A 203 -6.11 12.14 15.16
N ASN A 204 -5.75 13.35 15.62
CA ASN A 204 -4.85 13.49 16.76
C ASN A 204 -5.43 12.88 18.04
N LYS A 205 -6.76 12.77 18.14
CA LYS A 205 -7.43 12.18 19.30
C LYS A 205 -7.49 10.65 19.20
N ILE A 206 -7.74 10.11 18.00
CA ILE A 206 -7.69 8.67 17.72
C ILE A 206 -6.27 8.13 17.97
N SER A 207 -5.22 8.82 17.50
CA SER A 207 -3.83 8.37 17.64
C SER A 207 -3.32 8.30 19.09
N HIS A 208 -4.07 8.83 20.05
CA HIS A 208 -3.75 8.75 21.48
C HIS A 208 -4.74 7.87 22.27
N ALA A 209 -5.53 7.03 21.59
CA ALA A 209 -6.54 6.12 22.18
C ALA A 209 -7.52 6.83 23.13
N ASN A 210 -7.77 8.12 22.88
CA ASN A 210 -8.48 9.00 23.80
C ASN A 210 -9.98 9.09 23.47
N LEU A 211 -10.58 8.10 22.80
CA LEU A 211 -11.97 8.14 22.38
C LEU A 211 -12.75 6.90 22.86
N PHE A 212 -14.00 7.11 23.25
CA PHE A 212 -14.97 6.03 23.47
C PHE A 212 -16.32 6.41 22.86
N PHE A 213 -17.09 5.41 22.44
CA PHE A 213 -18.43 5.59 21.90
C PHE A 213 -19.47 5.30 22.99
N ASP A 214 -20.41 6.22 23.18
CA ASP A 214 -21.58 6.03 24.03
C ASP A 214 -22.81 5.74 23.17
N GLU A 215 -23.28 4.50 23.22
CA GLU A 215 -24.42 4.03 22.44
C GLU A 215 -25.73 4.73 22.81
N LYS A 216 -25.88 5.18 24.08
CA LYS A 216 -27.13 5.82 24.53
C LYS A 216 -27.30 7.21 23.92
N SER A 217 -26.20 7.94 23.77
CA SER A 217 -26.20 9.31 23.25
C SER A 217 -25.82 9.39 21.78
N ASP A 218 -25.43 8.27 21.17
CA ASP A 218 -24.93 8.15 19.79
C ASP A 218 -23.78 9.11 19.47
N LYS A 219 -22.86 9.23 20.43
CA LYS A 219 -21.76 10.19 20.37
C LYS A 219 -20.44 9.52 20.67
N ILE A 220 -19.40 10.10 20.08
CA ILE A 220 -18.01 9.77 20.37
C ILE A 220 -17.48 10.82 21.32
N TYR A 221 -16.99 10.38 22.48
CA TYR A 221 -16.43 11.23 23.50
C TYR A 221 -14.92 11.11 23.52
N SER A 222 -14.26 12.25 23.62
CA SER A 222 -12.85 12.29 23.97
C SER A 222 -12.62 12.21 25.48
N THR A 223 -11.44 11.77 25.91
CA THR A 223 -11.00 11.85 27.32
C THR A 223 -10.99 13.27 27.89
N SER A 224 -10.97 14.31 27.03
CA SER A 224 -11.13 15.70 27.44
C SER A 224 -12.61 16.15 27.51
N GLY A 225 -13.57 15.22 27.47
CA GLY A 225 -15.00 15.49 27.56
C GLY A 225 -15.65 16.08 26.31
N LYS A 226 -14.88 16.33 25.24
CA LYS A 226 -15.41 16.85 23.98
C LYS A 226 -16.23 15.80 23.23
N GLU A 227 -17.38 16.22 22.73
CA GLU A 227 -18.33 15.40 21.98
C GLU A 227 -18.13 15.53 20.47
N TYR A 228 -18.38 14.43 19.76
CA TYR A 228 -18.34 14.33 18.31
C TYR A 228 -19.49 13.45 17.84
N LYS A 229 -20.02 13.78 16.67
CA LYS A 229 -21.07 12.98 16.05
C LYS A 229 -20.47 11.87 15.19
N VAL A 230 -21.16 10.73 15.11
CA VAL A 230 -20.76 9.60 14.27
C VAL A 230 -20.65 10.01 12.79
N GLU A 231 -21.47 10.95 12.33
CA GLU A 231 -21.41 11.46 10.95
C GLU A 231 -20.08 12.16 10.64
N GLU A 232 -19.45 12.81 11.63
CA GLU A 232 -18.15 13.45 11.45
C GLU A 232 -17.04 12.40 11.20
N LEU A 233 -17.10 11.27 11.91
CA LEU A 233 -16.20 10.14 11.68
C LEU A 233 -16.43 9.54 10.29
N ASN A 234 -17.68 9.27 9.93
CA ASN A 234 -18.04 8.71 8.63
C ASN A 234 -17.60 9.61 7.47
N TYR A 235 -17.75 10.93 7.63
CA TYR A 235 -17.27 11.90 6.67
C TYR A 235 -15.73 11.90 6.57
N ALA A 236 -15.02 11.83 7.69
CA ALA A 236 -13.56 11.76 7.71
C ALA A 236 -13.04 10.47 7.02
N ILE A 237 -13.66 9.32 7.29
CA ILE A 237 -13.38 8.04 6.63
C ILE A 237 -13.61 8.15 5.12
N LEU A 238 -14.73 8.73 4.69
CA LEU A 238 -15.04 8.90 3.27
C LEU A 238 -13.98 9.74 2.54
N LEU A 239 -13.56 10.87 3.12
CA LEU A 239 -12.52 11.72 2.54
C LEU A 239 -11.19 10.97 2.38
N LEU A 240 -10.78 10.24 3.41
CA LEU A 240 -9.54 9.47 3.41
C LEU A 240 -9.62 8.28 2.44
N LYS A 241 -10.76 7.59 2.37
CA LYS A 241 -11.03 6.50 1.41
C LYS A 241 -10.90 7.03 -0.01
N ASN A 242 -11.52 8.17 -0.31
CA ASN A 242 -11.45 8.79 -1.63
C ASN A 242 -10.00 9.17 -2.00
N PHE A 243 -9.24 9.73 -1.06
CA PHE A 243 -7.82 9.99 -1.27
C PHE A 243 -7.05 8.71 -1.58
N MET A 244 -7.31 7.63 -0.83
CA MET A 244 -6.62 6.36 -1.05
C MET A 244 -6.89 5.77 -2.44
N PHE A 245 -8.15 5.75 -2.88
CA PHE A 245 -8.51 5.31 -4.22
C PHE A 245 -7.90 6.17 -5.32
N GLU A 246 -7.88 7.49 -5.13
CA GLU A 246 -7.31 8.39 -6.13
C GLU A 246 -5.78 8.24 -6.24
N LEU A 247 -5.09 7.99 -5.12
CA LEU A 247 -3.67 7.67 -5.13
C LEU A 247 -3.41 6.32 -5.80
N LEU A 248 -4.22 5.29 -5.52
CA LEU A 248 -4.12 3.99 -6.19
C LEU A 248 -4.33 4.11 -7.71
N LEU A 249 -5.32 4.89 -8.13
CA LEU A 249 -5.59 5.16 -9.54
C LEU A 249 -4.36 5.81 -10.21
N ASN A 250 -3.74 6.79 -9.56
CA ASN A 250 -2.54 7.46 -10.06
C ASN A 250 -1.32 6.53 -10.11
N LEU A 251 -1.13 5.68 -9.09
CA LEU A 251 -0.13 4.61 -9.11
C LEU A 251 -0.36 3.62 -10.26
N ASN A 252 -1.62 3.42 -10.65
CA ASN A 252 -2.02 2.61 -11.80
C ASN A 252 -2.16 3.41 -13.11
N LYS A 253 -1.57 4.62 -13.19
CA LYS A 253 -1.56 5.47 -14.39
C LYS A 253 -2.97 5.79 -14.95
N GLY A 254 -3.97 5.89 -14.09
CA GLY A 254 -5.34 6.20 -14.49
C GLY A 254 -6.16 5.02 -15.01
N GLU A 255 -5.59 3.81 -15.06
CA GLU A 255 -6.34 2.61 -15.44
C GLU A 255 -7.19 2.13 -14.25
N THR A 256 -8.50 1.97 -14.47
CA THR A 256 -9.42 1.50 -13.43
C THR A 256 -9.56 -0.02 -13.43
N ASP A 257 -9.27 -0.69 -14.55
CA ASP A 257 -9.20 -2.15 -14.63
C ASP A 257 -7.84 -2.67 -14.14
N LEU A 258 -7.80 -3.02 -12.85
CA LEU A 258 -6.59 -3.51 -12.20
C LEU A 258 -6.10 -4.85 -12.78
N LEU A 259 -7.01 -5.73 -13.19
CA LEU A 259 -6.65 -7.02 -13.79
C LEU A 259 -5.96 -6.81 -15.14
N LYS A 260 -6.47 -5.91 -15.97
CA LYS A 260 -5.83 -5.52 -17.22
C LYS A 260 -4.44 -4.93 -16.99
N SER A 261 -4.28 -4.04 -16.01
CA SER A 261 -2.97 -3.50 -15.64
C SER A 261 -1.97 -4.59 -15.24
N ILE A 262 -2.40 -5.56 -14.42
CA ILE A 262 -1.54 -6.65 -13.96
C ILE A 262 -1.20 -7.59 -15.10
N LYS A 263 -2.16 -7.91 -15.95
CA LYS A 263 -1.95 -8.70 -17.17
C LYS A 263 -0.85 -8.10 -18.03
N LEU A 264 -0.87 -6.79 -18.24
CA LEU A 264 0.16 -6.09 -19.00
C LEU A 264 1.54 -6.20 -18.32
N LYS A 265 1.63 -5.93 -17.01
CA LYS A 265 2.88 -6.01 -16.25
C LYS A 265 3.45 -7.44 -16.23
N PHE A 266 2.62 -8.45 -16.07
CA PHE A 266 3.04 -9.85 -16.04
C PHE A 266 3.42 -10.39 -17.42
N ASN A 267 2.76 -9.94 -18.49
CA ASN A 267 3.19 -10.25 -19.85
C ASN A 267 4.56 -9.62 -20.18
N GLN A 268 4.84 -8.42 -19.65
CA GLN A 268 6.17 -7.80 -19.76
C GLN A 268 7.22 -8.63 -19.02
N LEU A 269 6.98 -8.99 -17.75
CA LEU A 269 7.87 -9.87 -16.98
C LEU A 269 8.10 -11.20 -17.68
N SER A 270 7.04 -11.82 -18.19
CA SER A 270 7.11 -13.07 -18.95
C SER A 270 8.04 -12.95 -20.16
N SER A 271 7.95 -11.84 -20.89
CA SER A 271 8.80 -11.54 -22.05
C SER A 271 10.25 -11.32 -21.65
N GLU A 272 10.51 -10.60 -20.55
CA GLU A 272 11.86 -10.39 -20.02
C GLU A 272 12.53 -11.70 -19.59
N PHE A 273 11.82 -12.58 -18.88
CA PHE A 273 12.35 -13.90 -18.54
C PHE A 273 12.64 -14.75 -19.78
N ARG A 274 11.80 -14.67 -20.81
CA ARG A 274 12.06 -15.34 -22.09
C ARG A 274 13.32 -14.82 -22.77
N ARG A 275 13.58 -13.51 -22.71
CA ARG A 275 14.82 -12.89 -23.22
C ARG A 275 16.03 -13.36 -22.43
N ILE A 276 15.92 -13.42 -21.10
CA ILE A 276 16.98 -13.96 -20.22
C ILE A 276 17.29 -15.42 -20.60
N GLY A 277 16.27 -16.24 -20.84
CA GLY A 277 16.46 -17.64 -21.24
C GLY A 277 17.18 -17.82 -22.57
N ARG A 278 16.96 -16.93 -23.54
CA ARG A 278 17.60 -16.94 -24.86
C ARG A 278 19.00 -16.33 -24.86
N ALA A 279 19.29 -15.42 -23.93
CA ALA A 279 20.58 -14.76 -23.83
C ALA A 279 21.49 -15.48 -22.82
N GLY A 280 22.41 -16.31 -23.33
CA GLY A 280 23.37 -17.08 -22.51
C GLY A 280 24.06 -16.29 -21.38
N PRO A 281 24.60 -15.08 -21.64
CA PRO A 281 25.17 -14.23 -20.60
C PRO A 281 24.18 -13.81 -19.50
N CYS A 282 22.95 -13.45 -19.89
CA CYS A 282 21.90 -13.07 -18.94
C CYS A 282 21.46 -14.26 -18.09
N LYS A 283 21.32 -15.45 -18.70
CA LYS A 283 21.02 -16.69 -17.99
C LYS A 283 22.11 -17.04 -16.98
N LYS A 284 23.38 -16.91 -17.34
CA LYS A 284 24.51 -17.09 -16.40
C LYS A 284 24.43 -16.12 -15.22
N ARG A 285 24.13 -14.85 -15.49
CA ARG A 285 23.99 -13.81 -14.45
C ARG A 285 22.78 -14.03 -13.55
N MET A 286 21.64 -14.46 -14.09
CA MET A 286 20.48 -14.84 -13.29
C MET A 286 20.82 -16.02 -12.37
N ASN A 287 21.49 -17.05 -12.91
CA ASN A 287 21.89 -18.21 -12.13
C ASN A 287 22.90 -17.86 -11.05
N SER A 288 23.81 -16.90 -11.28
CA SER A 288 24.73 -16.43 -10.24
C SER A 288 23.98 -15.70 -9.12
N TYR A 289 23.00 -14.85 -9.44
CA TYR A 289 22.13 -14.24 -8.43
C TYR A 289 21.35 -15.29 -7.64
N CYS A 290 20.72 -16.25 -8.30
CA CYS A 290 19.98 -17.33 -7.63
C CYS A 290 20.90 -18.26 -6.81
N PHE A 291 22.16 -18.45 -7.21
CA PHE A 291 23.14 -19.23 -6.48
C PHE A 291 23.71 -18.48 -5.26
N GLU A 292 23.91 -17.17 -5.37
CA GLU A 292 24.21 -16.33 -4.21
C GLU A 292 23.12 -16.42 -3.14
N TRP A 293 21.85 -16.60 -3.52
CA TRP A 293 20.74 -16.81 -2.58
C TRP A 293 20.89 -18.10 -1.77
N GLU A 294 21.51 -19.15 -2.31
CA GLU A 294 21.69 -20.43 -1.61
C GLU A 294 22.94 -20.49 -0.71
N LYS A 295 23.95 -19.65 -0.97
CA LYS A 295 25.26 -19.70 -0.31
C LYS A 295 25.36 -18.97 1.04
N LYS A 296 24.44 -18.04 1.33
CA LYS A 296 24.33 -17.49 2.70
C LYS A 296 23.54 -18.49 3.55
N LYS A 297 24.26 -19.49 4.07
CA LYS A 297 23.84 -20.34 5.18
C LYS A 297 24.48 -19.82 6.45
#